data_AF-A0A2J8XVC2-F1
#
_entry.id   AF-A0A2J8XVC2-F1
#
_cell.length_a   1.000
_cell.length_b   1.000
_cell.length_c   1.000
_cell.angle_alpha   90.00
_cell.angle_beta   90.00
_cell.angle_gamma   90.00
#
_symmetry.space_group_name_H-M   'P 1'
#
loop_
_entity.id
_entity.type
_entity.pdbx_description
1 polymer ?
#
loop_
_entity_poly.entity_id
_entity_poly.type
_entity_poly.pdbx_seq_one_letter_code
_entity_poly.pdbx_strand_id
1 'polypeptide(L)'
;MAAARASTLDDGEEPSPEAEALAAARERSSRFLSGLELVKQGAEARVFRGRFQGRAAVIKHRFPKGYRHPALEARLGRRRTVQEARALLRCRRAGKEYLPQLSFLWTMLPTAYIWKKLKAQ
;
A
#
# COMPACT_ATOMS: atom_id res chain seq x y z
N MET A 1 -51.74 5.74 26.36
CA MET A 1 -50.36 5.71 26.88
C MET A 1 -49.44 5.48 25.70
N ALA A 2 -48.56 6.45 25.42
CA ALA A 2 -47.91 6.66 24.12
C ALA A 2 -46.78 5.67 23.81
N ALA A 3 -46.69 5.24 22.56
CA ALA A 3 -45.59 4.46 22.01
C ALA A 3 -44.34 5.34 21.86
N ALA A 4 -43.24 4.95 22.50
CA ALA A 4 -41.94 5.59 22.32
C ALA A 4 -41.36 5.20 20.95
N ARG A 5 -41.36 6.16 20.01
CA ARG A 5 -40.65 6.03 18.73
C ARG A 5 -39.16 6.14 18.99
N ALA A 6 -38.41 5.09 18.65
CA ALA A 6 -36.96 5.16 18.56
C ALA A 6 -36.58 6.15 17.44
N SER A 7 -35.99 7.28 17.82
CA SER A 7 -35.33 8.18 16.88
C SER A 7 -33.95 7.61 16.55
N THR A 8 -33.91 6.69 15.59
CA THR A 8 -32.67 6.47 14.84
C THR A 8 -32.47 7.70 13.97
N LEU A 9 -31.79 8.70 14.52
CA LEU A 9 -31.09 9.70 13.71
C LEU A 9 -29.93 8.94 13.05
N ASP A 10 -30.24 8.29 11.94
CA ASP A 10 -29.26 8.05 10.90
C ASP A 10 -29.03 9.42 10.26
N ASP A 11 -28.18 10.22 10.89
CA ASP A 11 -27.61 11.40 10.25
C ASP A 11 -26.83 10.85 9.06
N GLY A 12 -27.47 10.84 7.90
CA GLY A 12 -26.91 10.52 6.60
C GLY A 12 -25.84 11.54 6.23
N GLU A 13 -24.74 11.51 6.97
CA GLU A 13 -23.51 12.20 6.64
C GLU A 13 -22.99 11.52 5.38
N GLU A 14 -23.38 12.07 4.23
CA GLU A 14 -22.86 11.68 2.92
C GLU A 14 -21.34 11.53 3.05
N PRO A 15 -20.78 10.36 2.67
CA PRO A 15 -19.37 10.10 2.88
C PRO A 15 -18.56 11.20 2.21
N SER A 16 -17.74 11.91 2.98
CA SER A 16 -16.93 13.00 2.44
C SER A 16 -16.19 12.52 1.17
N PRO A 17 -15.98 13.38 0.16
CA PRO A 17 -15.31 13.00 -1.10
C PRO A 17 -13.95 12.32 -0.87
N GLU A 18 -13.28 12.64 0.24
CA GLU A 18 -12.02 12.03 0.64
C GLU A 18 -12.17 10.58 1.11
N ALA A 19 -13.27 10.26 1.81
CA ALA A 19 -13.59 8.91 2.27
C ALA A 19 -13.92 7.99 1.08
N GLU A 20 -14.67 8.50 0.10
CA GLU A 20 -14.95 7.77 -1.15
C GLU A 20 -13.68 7.53 -1.98
N ALA A 21 -12.83 8.56 -2.13
CA ALA A 21 -11.56 8.42 -2.83
C ALA A 21 -10.65 7.37 -2.15
N LEU A 22 -10.66 7.31 -0.82
CA LEU A 22 -9.95 6.30 -0.03
C LEU A 22 -10.52 4.90 -0.24
N ALA A 23 -11.85 4.76 -0.24
CA ALA A 23 -12.54 3.49 -0.49
C ALA A 23 -12.22 2.97 -1.90
N ALA A 24 -12.31 3.83 -2.93
CA ALA A 24 -11.95 3.50 -4.30
C ALA A 24 -10.46 3.10 -4.42
N ALA A 25 -9.56 3.78 -3.71
CA ALA A 25 -8.13 3.42 -3.68
C ALA A 25 -7.88 2.05 -3.01
N ARG A 26 -8.62 1.74 -1.94
CA ARG A 26 -8.59 0.43 -1.27
C ARG A 26 -9.09 -0.66 -2.20
N GLU A 27 -10.20 -0.44 -2.90
CA GLU A 27 -10.76 -1.39 -3.84
C GLU A 27 -9.80 -1.68 -5.00
N ARG A 28 -9.24 -0.64 -5.63
CA ARG A 28 -8.21 -0.80 -6.68
C ARG A 28 -7.02 -1.62 -6.18
N SER A 29 -6.57 -1.34 -4.96
CA SER A 29 -5.49 -2.11 -4.33
C SER A 29 -5.91 -3.56 -4.08
N SER A 30 -7.11 -3.79 -3.57
CA SER A 30 -7.65 -5.14 -3.31
C SER A 30 -7.71 -5.98 -4.59
N ARG A 31 -8.27 -5.40 -5.67
CA ARG A 31 -8.33 -6.05 -6.99
C ARG A 31 -6.94 -6.43 -7.49
N PHE A 32 -5.98 -5.51 -7.43
CA PHE A 32 -4.60 -5.77 -7.86
C PHE A 32 -3.90 -6.85 -7.01
N LEU A 33 -4.14 -6.87 -5.71
CA LEU A 33 -3.46 -7.79 -4.78
C LEU A 33 -4.13 -9.19 -4.72
N SER A 34 -5.37 -9.33 -5.18
CA SER A 34 -6.16 -10.57 -5.09
C SER A 34 -5.48 -11.81 -5.72
N GLY A 35 -4.71 -11.61 -6.80
CA GLY A 35 -3.97 -12.68 -7.49
C GLY A 35 -2.54 -12.90 -7.00
N LEU A 36 -2.13 -12.30 -5.88
CA LEU A 36 -0.77 -12.38 -5.35
C LEU A 36 -0.71 -13.21 -4.07
N GLU A 37 0.41 -13.90 -3.85
CA GLU A 37 0.65 -14.71 -2.67
C GLU A 37 1.10 -13.81 -1.50
N LEU A 38 0.33 -13.74 -0.40
CA LEU A 38 0.75 -13.00 0.78
C LEU A 38 1.93 -13.72 1.47
N VAL A 39 3.07 -13.04 1.57
CA VAL A 39 4.27 -13.55 2.23
C VAL A 39 4.27 -13.18 3.71
N LYS A 40 3.96 -11.92 4.03
CA LYS A 40 3.98 -11.41 5.40
C LYS A 40 3.10 -10.18 5.58
N GLN A 41 2.40 -10.10 6.69
CA GLN A 41 1.71 -8.89 7.14
C GLN A 41 2.48 -8.26 8.32
N GLY A 42 2.76 -6.96 8.22
CA GLY A 42 3.30 -6.15 9.31
C GLY A 42 2.37 -4.98 9.67
N ALA A 43 2.79 -4.19 10.66
CA ALA A 43 1.99 -3.06 11.16
C ALA A 43 1.75 -1.96 10.11
N GLU A 44 2.71 -1.74 9.21
CA GLU A 44 2.66 -0.67 8.20
C GLU A 44 2.41 -1.16 6.77
N ALA A 45 2.68 -2.42 6.49
CA ALA A 45 2.65 -2.93 5.13
C ALA A 45 2.41 -4.45 5.07
N ARG A 46 1.81 -4.88 3.97
CA ARG A 46 1.72 -6.28 3.55
C ARG A 46 2.73 -6.53 2.43
N VAL A 47 3.40 -7.66 2.48
CA VAL A 47 4.38 -8.09 1.49
C VAL A 47 3.82 -9.31 0.78
N PHE A 48 3.78 -9.25 -0.55
CA PHE A 48 3.27 -10.29 -1.43
C PHE A 48 4.38 -10.78 -2.36
N ARG A 49 4.22 -11.98 -2.91
CA ARG A 49 5.01 -12.55 -3.99
C ARG A 49 4.11 -12.70 -5.21
N GLY A 50 4.65 -12.39 -6.39
CA GLY A 50 3.93 -12.57 -7.64
C GLY A 50 4.79 -12.25 -8.85
N ARG A 51 4.13 -11.86 -9.94
CA ARG A 51 4.78 -11.45 -11.19
C ARG A 51 4.44 -10.01 -11.50
N PHE A 52 5.44 -9.25 -11.96
CA PHE A 52 5.26 -7.90 -12.49
C PHE A 52 5.97 -7.82 -13.83
N GLN A 53 5.25 -7.38 -14.87
CA GLN A 53 5.74 -7.34 -16.25
C GLN A 53 6.39 -8.68 -16.67
N GLY A 54 5.73 -9.80 -16.37
CA GLY A 54 6.21 -11.16 -16.68
C GLY A 54 7.34 -11.70 -15.78
N ARG A 55 7.94 -10.87 -14.91
CA ARG A 55 9.10 -11.25 -14.07
C ARG A 55 8.70 -11.46 -12.61
N ALA A 56 9.40 -12.38 -11.93
CA ALA A 56 9.19 -12.61 -10.51
C ALA A 56 9.46 -11.33 -9.69
N ALA A 57 8.52 -10.99 -8.82
CA ALA A 57 8.56 -9.79 -8.01
C ALA A 57 7.94 -10.03 -6.61
N VAL A 58 8.33 -9.16 -5.69
CA VAL A 58 7.84 -9.00 -4.33
C VAL A 58 7.10 -7.67 -4.28
N ILE A 59 5.85 -7.64 -3.86
CA ILE A 59 5.04 -6.42 -3.82
C ILE A 59 4.89 -6.01 -2.37
N LYS A 60 5.33 -4.81 -2.00
CA LYS A 60 5.14 -4.22 -0.67
C LYS A 60 4.01 -3.19 -0.75
N HIS A 61 2.85 -3.54 -0.21
CA HIS A 61 1.67 -2.69 -0.14
C HIS A 61 1.57 -2.02 1.23
N ARG A 62 1.63 -0.67 1.26
CA ARG A 62 1.39 0.16 2.44
C ARG A 62 -0.08 0.59 2.44
N PHE A 63 -0.82 0.17 3.46
CA PHE A 63 -2.23 0.53 3.59
C PHE A 63 -2.38 1.84 4.37
N PRO A 64 -3.30 2.74 3.96
CA PRO A 64 -3.52 4.03 4.60
C PRO A 64 -4.13 3.83 5.99
N LYS A 65 -3.71 4.65 6.95
CA LYS A 65 -4.28 4.64 8.30
C LYS A 65 -5.42 5.66 8.36
N GLY A 66 -6.60 5.22 8.78
CA GLY A 66 -7.80 6.07 8.79
C GLY A 66 -7.75 7.27 9.74
N TYR A 67 -6.77 7.30 10.65
CA TYR A 67 -6.59 8.42 11.60
C TYR A 67 -5.71 9.57 11.07
N ARG A 68 -5.11 9.44 9.88
CA ARG A 68 -4.20 10.45 9.33
C ARG A 68 -4.86 11.22 8.20
N HIS A 69 -4.62 12.53 8.16
CA HIS A 69 -5.09 13.40 7.08
C HIS A 69 -4.59 12.90 5.70
N PRO A 70 -5.44 12.79 4.66
CA PRO A 70 -5.07 12.22 3.36
C PRO A 70 -3.86 12.90 2.70
N ALA A 71 -3.79 14.24 2.75
CA ALA A 71 -2.64 14.99 2.24
C ALA A 71 -1.32 14.64 2.96
N LEU A 72 -1.38 14.40 4.28
CA LEU A 72 -0.22 14.00 5.07
C LEU A 72 0.20 12.56 4.73
N GLU A 73 -0.76 11.65 4.61
CA GLU A 73 -0.49 10.26 4.19
C GLU A 73 0.18 10.20 2.82
N ALA A 74 -0.32 10.97 1.85
CA ALA A 74 0.28 11.03 0.52
C ALA A 74 1.73 11.53 0.56
N ARG A 75 2.00 12.58 1.36
CA ARG A 75 3.35 13.15 1.53
C ARG A 75 4.30 12.17 2.25
N LEU A 76 3.84 11.54 3.33
CA LEU A 76 4.61 10.56 4.09
C LEU A 76 4.91 9.32 3.26
N GLY A 77 3.92 8.79 2.56
CA GLY A 77 4.04 7.64 1.67
C GLY A 77 5.13 7.87 0.62
N ARG A 78 5.06 9.00 -0.10
CA ARG A 78 6.09 9.37 -1.10
C ARG A 78 7.48 9.46 -0.48
N ARG A 79 7.63 10.20 0.63
CA ARG A 79 8.94 10.40 1.27
C ARG A 79 9.56 9.09 1.75
N ARG A 80 8.78 8.25 2.45
CA ARG A 80 9.25 6.95 2.97
C ARG A 80 9.68 6.04 1.84
N THR A 81 8.90 5.96 0.76
CA THR A 81 9.23 5.14 -0.40
C THR A 81 10.51 5.57 -1.09
N VAL A 82 10.70 6.88 -1.33
CA VAL A 82 11.93 7.40 -1.91
C VAL A 82 13.13 7.10 -1.01
N GLN A 83 12.96 7.24 0.31
CA GLN A 83 14.02 6.92 1.27
C GLN A 83 14.35 5.42 1.31
N GLU A 84 13.34 4.54 1.26
CA GLU A 84 13.54 3.09 1.17
C GLU A 84 14.30 2.73 -0.11
N ALA A 85 13.87 3.25 -1.26
CA ALA A 85 14.53 3.04 -2.54
C ALA A 85 16.02 3.47 -2.50
N ARG A 86 16.28 4.67 -1.97
CA ARG A 86 17.65 5.20 -1.81
C ARG A 86 18.48 4.36 -0.84
N ALA A 87 17.90 3.90 0.27
CA ALA A 87 18.60 3.09 1.25
C ALA A 87 19.06 1.76 0.64
N LEU A 88 18.21 1.09 -0.12
CA LEU A 88 18.58 -0.17 -0.80
C LEU A 88 19.67 0.03 -1.83
N LEU A 89 19.57 1.11 -2.62
CA LEU A 89 20.59 1.42 -3.61
C LEU A 89 21.95 1.64 -2.95
N ARG A 90 21.99 2.36 -1.82
CA ARG A 90 23.21 2.52 -1.03
C ARG A 90 23.74 1.20 -0.51
N CYS A 91 22.89 0.37 0.11
CA CYS A 91 23.32 -0.92 0.63
C CYS A 91 23.81 -1.87 -0.47
N ARG A 92 23.23 -1.82 -1.67
CA ARG A 92 23.69 -2.58 -2.83
C ARG A 92 25.04 -2.09 -3.34
N ARG A 93 25.25 -0.77 -3.42
CA ARG A 93 26.55 -0.19 -3.78
C ARG A 93 27.65 -0.57 -2.79
N ALA A 94 27.29 -0.77 -1.52
CA ALA A 94 28.19 -1.25 -0.48
C ALA A 94 28.46 -2.77 -0.52
N GLY A 95 28.14 -3.46 -1.61
CA GLY A 95 28.50 -4.87 -1.81
C GLY A 95 27.63 -5.89 -1.05
N LYS A 96 26.50 -5.48 -0.48
CA LYS A 96 25.59 -6.45 0.18
C LYS A 96 24.77 -7.21 -0.87
N GLU A 97 25.29 -8.38 -1.25
CA GLU A 97 24.80 -9.22 -2.36
C GLU A 97 23.36 -9.75 -2.18
N TYR A 98 22.93 -9.96 -0.94
CA TYR A 98 21.64 -10.57 -0.61
C TYR A 98 20.43 -9.62 -0.67
N LEU A 99 20.62 -8.38 -1.13
CA LEU A 99 19.53 -7.41 -1.17
C LEU A 99 18.71 -7.50 -2.47
N PRO A 100 17.37 -7.40 -2.39
CA PRO A 100 16.52 -7.40 -3.57
C PRO A 100 16.90 -6.23 -4.49
N GLN A 101 17.04 -6.50 -5.80
CA GLN A 101 17.28 -5.45 -6.78
C GLN A 101 16.01 -4.62 -6.96
N LEU A 102 16.10 -3.31 -6.78
CA LEU A 102 15.00 -2.42 -7.14
C LEU A 102 14.97 -2.28 -8.66
N SER A 103 13.93 -2.82 -9.32
CA SER A 103 13.79 -2.70 -10.78
C SER A 103 12.72 -1.71 -11.20
N PHE A 104 11.70 -1.44 -10.37
CA PHE A 104 10.61 -0.55 -10.73
C PHE A 104 10.01 0.11 -9.50
N LEU A 105 10.09 1.43 -9.43
CA LEU A 105 9.32 2.22 -8.48
C LEU A 105 8.04 2.71 -9.19
N TRP A 106 7.00 1.88 -9.18
CA TRP A 106 5.74 2.25 -9.84
C TRP A 106 4.79 2.92 -8.85
N THR A 107 4.57 4.22 -9.03
CA THR A 107 3.60 5.01 -8.27
C THR A 107 2.32 5.24 -9.10
N MET A 108 1.63 4.19 -9.53
CA MET A 108 0.24 4.34 -10.03
C MET A 108 -0.81 4.15 -8.94
N LEU A 109 -0.40 3.66 -7.76
CA LEU A 109 -1.21 3.60 -6.55
C LEU A 109 -0.43 4.29 -5.44
N PRO A 110 -1.03 5.20 -4.65
CA PRO A 110 -0.34 5.82 -3.50
C PRO A 110 0.11 4.80 -2.43
N THR A 111 -0.22 3.53 -2.61
CA THR A 111 -0.22 2.49 -1.58
C THR A 111 0.51 1.19 -1.98
N ALA A 112 1.00 0.99 -3.21
CA ALA A 112 1.63 -0.29 -3.61
C ALA A 112 2.99 -0.10 -4.31
N TYR A 113 3.99 -0.88 -3.89
CA TYR A 113 5.35 -0.82 -4.40
C TYR A 113 5.83 -2.21 -4.83
N ILE A 114 6.63 -2.30 -5.88
CA ILE A 114 7.10 -3.58 -6.45
C ILE A 114 8.61 -3.66 -6.34
N TRP A 115 9.09 -4.81 -5.90
CA TRP A 115 10.48 -5.11 -5.57
C TRP A 115 10.86 -6.35 -6.34
N LYS A 116 12.01 -6.39 -7.02
CA LYS A 116 12.43 -7.59 -7.74
C LYS A 116 13.39 -8.40 -6.88
N LYS A 117 13.07 -9.66 -6.64
CA LYS A 117 14.06 -10.62 -6.17
C LYS A 117 14.76 -11.16 -7.42
N LEU A 118 16.00 -10.76 -7.69
CA LEU A 118 16.84 -11.63 -8.53
C LEU A 118 17.15 -12.84 -7.65
N LYS A 119 16.76 -14.03 -8.11
CA LYS A 119 17.46 -15.21 -7.64
C LYS A 119 18.90 -15.07 -8.13
N ALA A 120 19.84 -15.12 -7.18
CA ALA A 120 21.13 -15.72 -7.43
C ALA A 120 20.85 -17.11 -8.04
N GLN A 121 21.35 -17.32 -9.25
CA GLN A 121 21.81 -18.64 -9.65
C GLN A 121 23.28 -18.71 -9.28
#